data_AF-A0A817RTB5-F1
#
_entry.id   AF-A0A817RTB5-F1
#
_cell.length_a   1.000
_cell.length_b   1.000
_cell.length_c   1.000
_cell.angle_alpha   90.00
_cell.angle_beta   90.00
_cell.angle_gamma   90.00
#
_symmetry.space_group_name_H-M   'P 1'
#
loop_
_entity.id
_entity.type
_entity.pdbx_description
1 polymer ?
#
loop_
_entity_poly.entity_id
_entity_poly.type
_entity_poly.pdbx_seq_one_letter_code
_entity_poly.pdbx_strand_id
1 'polypeptide(L)'
;MDDFKTDMEINGTKLESHCHPSVFSTVCHHLHDYANKYIRNINNNNIRNISDEEFQAIKTLRNNKQIIISRADKSNAIVVMDKKDCIEKNNNILQLKQFQHTTRSLQKEKEEEMNKYLRELYKENTITKELFYSIRSTCSSIACMYGQPKIHKNGYPLRPIISSIGSYNYELSKYLAGLIKANRENKSFSYIKDSFDLVKQIREITNVQQQVMCSFDVDALYTNVPVKEAIDIVVESMGKSKTIKNTPFNKKQFKKLLELAVCNVPFRFMNEYYIQCDGVAMGSPLGPILADMFMSKLANKLNKFSKNKPQVWLRYVDDILCIFDNKQSIDNVLESINKWHKNISFTIETEIDNTIHFLDVLIIRNMNTNKYDTTIYTKTNKY
;
A
#
# COMPACT_ATOMS: atom_id res chain seq x y z
N MET A 1 50.94 5.67 -37.05
CA MET A 1 51.97 6.05 -36.07
C MET A 1 51.65 7.48 -35.69
N ASP A 2 50.87 7.64 -34.63
CA ASP A 2 50.73 8.88 -33.86
C ASP A 2 50.37 8.41 -32.45
N ASP A 3 51.37 8.49 -31.56
CA ASP A 3 51.34 8.04 -30.18
C ASP A 3 50.48 8.97 -29.33
N PHE A 4 49.26 8.55 -28.98
CA PHE A 4 48.55 9.13 -27.83
C PHE A 4 49.02 8.43 -26.55
N LYS A 5 50.19 8.81 -26.06
CA LYS A 5 50.55 8.64 -24.65
C LYS A 5 49.69 9.59 -23.82
N THR A 6 48.65 9.07 -23.19
CA THR A 6 48.09 9.72 -22.00
C THR A 6 48.91 9.26 -20.80
N ASP A 7 49.90 10.07 -20.41
CA ASP A 7 50.57 9.98 -19.11
C ASP A 7 49.54 10.32 -18.03
N MET A 8 48.81 9.30 -17.58
CA MET A 8 48.05 9.37 -16.35
C MET A 8 48.91 8.73 -15.26
N GLU A 9 49.88 9.49 -14.74
CA GLU A 9 50.50 9.19 -13.46
C GLU A 9 49.41 9.26 -12.38
N ILE A 10 48.76 8.12 -12.11
CA ILE A 10 48.05 7.93 -10.86
C ILE A 10 49.16 7.75 -9.83
N ASN A 11 49.54 8.84 -9.16
CA ASN A 11 50.27 8.77 -7.90
C ASN A 11 49.36 8.04 -6.89
N GLY A 12 49.44 6.71 -6.92
CA GLY A 12 48.79 5.82 -5.97
C GLY A 12 49.38 6.10 -4.60
N THR A 13 48.74 7.00 -3.87
CA THR A 13 49.02 7.22 -2.46
C THR A 13 48.74 5.91 -1.76
N LYS A 14 49.80 5.29 -1.23
CA LYS A 14 49.70 4.09 -0.39
C LYS A 14 48.93 4.50 0.86
N LEU A 15 47.63 4.21 0.90
CA LEU A 15 46.78 4.51 2.05
C LEU A 15 47.24 3.65 3.23
N GLU A 16 47.75 4.30 4.27
CA GLU A 16 48.18 3.63 5.48
C GLU A 16 46.99 3.00 6.23
N SER A 17 47.25 1.90 6.94
CA SER A 17 46.28 0.92 7.48
C SER A 17 45.32 1.42 8.57
N HIS A 18 45.29 2.72 8.84
CA HIS A 18 44.50 3.34 9.92
C HIS A 18 43.36 4.25 9.44
N CYS A 19 43.03 4.24 8.14
CA CYS A 19 41.87 4.98 7.62
C CYS A 19 40.54 4.29 7.97
N HIS A 20 39.67 5.00 8.70
CA HIS A 20 38.33 4.53 9.08
C HIS A 20 37.44 4.23 7.84
N PRO A 21 36.60 3.17 7.85
CA PRO A 21 35.79 2.75 6.69
C PRO A 21 34.91 3.84 6.05
N SER A 22 34.52 4.85 6.81
CA SER A 22 33.74 6.00 6.33
C SER A 22 34.52 6.90 5.35
N VAL A 23 35.83 7.03 5.52
CA VAL A 23 36.70 7.79 4.61
C VAL A 23 36.81 7.06 3.28
N PHE A 24 36.95 5.74 3.30
CA PHE A 24 36.95 4.89 2.11
C PHE A 24 35.64 5.02 1.32
N SER A 25 34.49 4.97 2.01
CA SER A 25 33.18 5.15 1.38
C SER A 25 33.02 6.52 0.72
N THR A 26 33.54 7.58 1.36
CA THR A 26 33.47 8.94 0.82
C THR A 26 34.32 9.09 -0.45
N VAL A 27 35.55 8.57 -0.44
CA VAL A 27 36.44 8.61 -1.62
C VAL A 27 35.86 7.79 -2.77
N CYS A 28 35.34 6.59 -2.50
CA CYS A 28 34.66 5.79 -3.51
C CYS A 28 33.43 6.50 -4.09
N HIS A 29 32.64 7.20 -3.27
CA HIS A 29 31.51 8.00 -3.73
C HIS A 29 31.96 9.12 -4.68
N HIS A 30 33.01 9.85 -4.32
CA HIS A 30 33.53 10.94 -5.15
C HIS A 30 34.07 10.43 -6.49
N LEU A 31 34.81 9.32 -6.49
CA LEU A 31 35.29 8.68 -7.71
C LEU A 31 34.14 8.19 -8.60
N HIS A 32 33.12 7.58 -7.99
CA HIS A 32 31.94 7.11 -8.71
C HIS A 32 31.14 8.27 -9.33
N ASP A 33 30.98 9.38 -8.60
CA ASP A 33 30.29 10.57 -9.10
C ASP A 33 31.07 11.25 -10.25
N TYR A 34 32.40 11.29 -10.15
CA TYR A 34 33.25 11.85 -11.20
C TYR A 34 33.22 10.99 -12.47
N ALA A 35 33.34 9.67 -12.31
CA ALA A 35 33.22 8.73 -13.41
C ALA A 35 31.83 8.80 -14.08
N ASN A 36 30.76 8.89 -13.30
CA ASN A 36 29.41 9.05 -13.83
C ASN A 36 29.20 10.39 -14.55
N LYS A 37 29.76 11.50 -14.05
CA LYS A 37 29.76 12.79 -14.76
C LYS A 37 30.51 12.70 -16.09
N TYR A 38 31.65 12.03 -16.10
CA TYR A 38 32.47 11.87 -17.30
C TYR A 38 31.79 10.97 -18.34
N ILE A 39 31.22 9.83 -17.93
CA ILE A 39 30.43 8.93 -18.78
C ILE A 39 29.20 9.65 -19.36
N ARG A 40 28.50 10.46 -18.55
CA ARG A 40 27.38 11.30 -19.03
C ARG A 40 27.81 12.34 -20.06
N ASN A 41 29.02 12.88 -19.95
CA ASN A 41 29.56 13.84 -20.92
C ASN A 41 29.98 13.15 -22.24
N ILE A 42 30.46 11.90 -22.20
CA ILE A 42 30.84 11.14 -23.41
C ILE A 42 29.61 10.67 -24.20
N ASN A 43 28.52 10.30 -23.53
CA ASN A 43 27.31 9.78 -24.18
C ASN A 43 26.36 10.86 -24.72
N ASN A 44 26.80 12.12 -24.82
CA ASN A 44 25.94 13.26 -25.18
C ASN A 44 25.76 13.48 -26.69
N ASN A 45 25.82 12.43 -27.52
CA ASN A 45 25.12 12.45 -28.80
C ASN A 45 23.64 12.15 -28.55
N ASN A 46 22.94 13.10 -27.91
CA ASN A 46 21.50 13.04 -27.67
C ASN A 46 20.75 13.19 -28.98
N ILE A 47 20.57 12.09 -29.71
CA ILE A 47 19.46 12.00 -30.66
C ILE A 47 18.19 12.04 -29.79
N ARG A 48 17.53 13.20 -29.74
CA ARG A 48 16.24 13.31 -29.06
C ARG A 48 15.22 12.50 -29.88
N ASN A 49 14.57 11.53 -29.25
CA ASN A 49 13.46 10.77 -29.85
C ASN A 49 12.15 11.58 -29.95
N ILE A 50 12.21 12.89 -29.72
CA ILE A 50 11.09 13.82 -29.70
C ILE A 50 11.49 15.08 -30.47
N SER A 51 10.52 15.70 -31.15
CA SER A 51 10.74 16.95 -31.87
C SER A 51 11.04 18.11 -30.91
N ASP A 52 11.61 19.19 -31.44
CA ASP A 52 11.83 20.39 -30.64
C ASP A 52 10.51 21.00 -30.15
N GLU A 53 9.43 20.91 -30.94
CA GLU A 53 8.08 21.34 -30.55
C GLU A 53 7.56 20.53 -29.36
N GLU A 54 7.67 19.20 -29.41
CA GLU A 54 7.27 18.31 -28.31
C GLU A 54 8.10 18.58 -27.05
N PHE A 55 9.40 18.81 -27.20
CA PHE A 55 10.27 19.15 -26.08
C PHE A 55 9.90 20.50 -25.44
N GLN A 56 9.55 21.50 -26.23
CA GLN A 56 9.05 22.78 -25.71
C GLN A 56 7.67 22.65 -25.05
N ALA A 57 6.79 21.81 -25.60
CA ALA A 57 5.50 21.51 -24.98
C ALA A 57 5.69 20.84 -23.60
N ILE A 58 6.57 19.86 -23.48
CA ILE A 58 6.90 19.19 -22.21
C ILE A 58 7.50 20.19 -21.21
N LYS A 59 8.41 21.07 -21.66
CA LYS A 59 8.95 22.15 -20.81
C LYS A 59 7.86 23.10 -20.31
N THR A 60 6.95 23.50 -21.20
CA THR A 60 5.83 24.39 -20.87
C THR A 60 4.92 23.75 -19.83
N LEU A 61 4.54 22.48 -20.03
CA LEU A 61 3.75 21.70 -19.07
C LEU A 61 4.47 21.58 -17.73
N ARG A 62 5.75 21.21 -17.71
CA ARG A 62 6.55 21.07 -16.48
C ARG A 62 6.65 22.39 -15.69
N ASN A 63 6.72 23.52 -16.39
CA ASN A 63 6.86 24.84 -15.77
C ASN A 63 5.52 25.46 -15.37
N ASN A 64 4.39 24.91 -15.81
CA ASN A 64 3.07 25.42 -15.46
C ASN A 64 2.74 25.06 -14.00
N LYS A 65 2.75 26.06 -13.12
CA LYS A 65 2.48 25.91 -11.68
C LYS A 65 0.99 25.74 -11.34
N GLN A 66 0.09 25.90 -12.30
CA GLN A 66 -1.36 25.77 -12.13
C GLN A 66 -1.88 24.36 -12.37
N ILE A 67 -1.04 23.44 -12.85
CA ILE A 67 -1.41 22.05 -13.09
C ILE A 67 -0.65 21.11 -12.16
N ILE A 68 -1.23 19.93 -11.94
CA ILE A 68 -0.57 18.78 -11.33
C ILE A 68 -0.55 17.67 -12.38
N ILE A 69 0.63 17.07 -12.56
CA ILE A 69 0.84 15.90 -13.40
C ILE A 69 1.03 14.72 -12.46
N SER A 70 0.14 13.73 -12.53
CA SER A 70 0.16 12.55 -11.66
C SER A 70 -0.18 11.29 -12.44
N ARG A 71 0.08 10.12 -11.84
CA ARG A 71 -0.38 8.83 -12.38
C ARG A 71 -1.81 8.58 -11.97
N ALA A 72 -2.58 7.94 -12.86
CA ALA A 72 -3.89 7.42 -12.52
C ALA A 72 -3.80 6.24 -11.53
N ASP A 73 -4.89 6.02 -10.80
CA ASP A 73 -4.99 5.04 -9.71
C ASP A 73 -4.98 3.56 -10.16
N LYS A 74 -5.65 3.25 -11.28
CA LYS A 74 -5.84 1.87 -11.80
C LYS A 74 -5.44 1.72 -13.27
N SER A 75 -4.72 2.69 -13.82
CA SER A 75 -4.21 2.63 -15.18
C SER A 75 -2.83 3.27 -15.25
N ASN A 76 -2.05 2.91 -16.26
CA ASN A 76 -0.76 3.55 -16.52
C ASN A 76 -0.90 4.93 -17.19
N ALA A 77 -2.11 5.51 -17.18
CA ALA A 77 -2.36 6.82 -17.75
C ALA A 77 -1.71 7.93 -16.92
N ILE A 78 -1.25 8.96 -17.63
CA ILE A 78 -0.80 10.21 -17.03
C ILE A 78 -2.00 11.16 -17.01
N VAL A 79 -2.26 11.75 -15.84
CA VAL A 79 -3.37 12.69 -15.64
C VAL A 79 -2.77 14.08 -15.46
N VAL A 80 -3.24 15.01 -16.27
CA VAL A 80 -3.03 16.45 -16.08
C VAL A 80 -4.30 17.01 -15.48
N MET A 81 -4.20 17.59 -14.29
CA MET A 81 -5.35 18.17 -13.59
C MET A 81 -5.05 19.57 -13.07
N ASP A 82 -6.09 20.39 -12.92
CA ASP A 82 -5.96 21.70 -12.29
C ASP A 82 -5.50 21.53 -10.82
N LYS A 83 -4.52 22.34 -10.43
CA LYS A 83 -3.93 22.29 -9.10
C LYS A 83 -4.94 22.68 -8.02
N LYS A 84 -5.83 23.64 -8.27
CA LYS A 84 -6.86 24.05 -7.31
C LYS A 84 -7.86 22.92 -7.08
N ASP A 85 -8.36 22.27 -8.13
CA ASP A 85 -9.26 21.10 -8.02
C ASP A 85 -8.61 19.97 -7.22
N CYS A 86 -7.32 19.68 -7.49
CA CYS A 86 -6.59 18.66 -6.74
C CYS A 86 -6.46 19.02 -5.24
N ILE A 87 -6.14 20.28 -4.92
CA ILE A 87 -6.02 20.74 -3.54
C ILE A 87 -7.37 20.68 -2.84
N GLU A 88 -8.44 21.13 -3.48
CA GLU A 88 -9.80 21.10 -2.94
C GLU A 88 -10.25 19.67 -2.63
N LYS A 89 -10.07 18.74 -3.58
CA LYS A 89 -10.39 17.32 -3.38
C LYS A 89 -9.62 16.70 -2.22
N ASN A 90 -8.33 17.01 -2.06
CA ASN A 90 -7.56 16.52 -0.91
C ASN A 90 -8.00 17.18 0.40
N ASN A 91 -8.32 18.47 0.39
CA ASN A 91 -8.83 19.17 1.58
C ASN A 91 -10.16 18.58 2.05
N ASN A 92 -11.05 18.21 1.13
CA ASN A 92 -12.30 17.50 1.47
C ASN A 92 -12.03 16.14 2.15
N ILE A 93 -10.99 15.42 1.73
CA ILE A 93 -10.55 14.19 2.41
C ILE A 93 -9.98 14.50 3.80
N LEU A 94 -9.22 15.58 3.95
CA LEU A 94 -8.61 15.99 5.22
C LEU A 94 -9.61 16.51 6.27
N GLN A 95 -10.85 16.81 5.87
CA GLN A 95 -11.95 17.14 6.79
C GLN A 95 -12.55 15.90 7.47
N LEU A 96 -12.21 14.69 7.01
CA LEU A 96 -12.68 13.45 7.64
C LEU A 96 -12.14 13.32 9.06
N LYS A 97 -12.94 12.72 9.96
CA LYS A 97 -12.62 12.53 11.39
C LYS A 97 -11.31 11.80 11.69
N GLN A 98 -10.78 11.06 10.71
CA GLN A 98 -9.52 10.33 10.80
C GLN A 98 -8.30 11.23 10.75
N PHE A 99 -8.45 12.46 10.25
CA PHE A 99 -7.37 13.41 10.12
C PHE A 99 -7.60 14.59 11.06
N GLN A 100 -6.50 15.07 11.62
CA GLN A 100 -6.49 16.23 12.50
C GLN A 100 -5.43 17.20 12.01
N HIS A 101 -5.82 18.45 11.76
CA HIS A 101 -4.89 19.54 11.46
C HIS A 101 -4.06 19.89 12.71
N THR A 102 -2.79 20.24 12.50
CA THR A 102 -1.90 20.71 13.55
C THR A 102 -1.16 21.98 13.13
N THR A 103 -0.90 22.84 14.10
CA THR A 103 -0.15 24.09 13.87
C THR A 103 1.34 23.87 13.63
N ARG A 104 1.88 22.73 14.05
CA ARG A 104 3.29 22.37 13.90
C ARG A 104 3.48 20.89 13.61
N SER A 105 4.65 20.54 13.10
CA SER A 105 5.07 19.15 12.92
C SER A 105 5.32 18.46 14.26
N LEU A 106 4.73 17.27 14.44
CA LEU A 106 5.00 16.36 15.56
C LEU A 106 5.98 15.24 15.21
N GLN A 107 6.60 15.31 14.02
CA GLN A 107 7.49 14.27 13.51
C GLN A 107 8.65 13.96 14.46
N LYS A 108 9.35 15.00 14.95
CA LYS A 108 10.51 14.82 15.85
C LYS A 108 10.13 14.19 17.18
N GLU A 109 9.02 14.63 17.77
CA GLU A 109 8.51 14.06 19.02
C GLU A 109 8.16 12.57 18.88
N LYS A 110 7.53 12.21 17.76
CA LYS A 110 7.21 10.81 17.47
C LYS A 110 8.44 9.96 17.18
N GLU A 111 9.42 10.52 16.47
CA GLU A 111 10.73 9.87 16.26
C GLU A 111 11.45 9.64 17.59
N GLU A 112 11.46 10.62 18.48
CA GLU A 112 12.07 10.53 19.82
C GLU A 112 11.34 9.52 20.71
N GLU A 113 10.01 9.53 20.74
CA GLU A 113 9.17 8.57 21.47
C GLU A 113 9.52 7.13 21.04
N MET A 114 9.52 6.88 19.73
CA MET A 114 9.84 5.57 19.16
C MET A 114 11.28 5.15 19.47
N ASN A 115 12.25 6.02 19.21
CA ASN A 115 13.66 5.72 19.43
C ASN A 115 13.99 5.50 20.91
N LYS A 116 13.33 6.21 21.83
CA LYS A 116 13.46 5.99 23.27
C LYS A 116 13.03 4.56 23.63
N TYR A 117 11.88 4.13 23.15
CA TYR A 117 11.39 2.78 23.40
C TYR A 117 12.30 1.70 22.80
N LEU A 118 12.79 1.90 21.57
CA LEU A 118 13.75 0.98 20.94
C LEU A 118 15.06 0.88 21.74
N ARG A 119 15.54 1.98 22.33
CA ARG A 119 16.73 1.97 23.20
C ARG A 119 16.49 1.20 24.49
N GLU A 120 15.29 1.29 25.08
CA GLU A 120 14.91 0.51 26.27
C GLU A 120 14.98 -0.99 25.94
N LEU A 121 14.36 -1.43 24.84
CA LEU A 121 14.41 -2.82 24.39
C LEU A 121 15.85 -3.31 24.13
N TYR A 122 16.72 -2.45 23.60
CA TYR A 122 18.13 -2.78 23.40
C TYR A 122 18.88 -2.94 24.73
N LYS A 123 18.69 -2.03 25.69
CA LYS A 123 19.30 -2.11 27.03
C LYS A 123 18.85 -3.36 27.80
N GLU A 124 17.60 -3.78 27.61
CA GLU A 124 17.03 -5.00 28.18
C GLU A 124 17.51 -6.28 27.46
N ASN A 125 18.38 -6.18 26.45
CA ASN A 125 18.82 -7.28 25.58
C ASN A 125 17.65 -8.00 24.87
N THR A 126 16.50 -7.34 24.72
CA THR A 126 15.36 -7.89 23.96
C THR A 126 15.69 -7.92 22.46
N ILE A 127 16.35 -6.89 21.94
CA ILE A 127 16.78 -6.81 20.54
C ILE A 127 18.29 -6.73 20.42
N THR A 128 18.84 -7.28 19.34
CA THR A 128 20.28 -7.21 19.07
C THR A 128 20.68 -5.80 18.64
N LYS A 129 21.99 -5.53 18.66
CA LYS A 129 22.56 -4.27 18.18
C LYS A 129 22.20 -4.04 16.71
N GLU A 130 22.33 -5.07 15.88
CA GLU A 130 22.06 -5.03 14.44
C GLU A 130 20.59 -4.67 14.18
N LEU A 131 19.67 -5.30 14.92
CA LEU A 131 18.25 -4.99 14.81
C LEU A 131 17.93 -3.57 15.30
N PHE A 132 18.50 -3.14 16.42
CA PHE A 132 18.31 -1.78 16.92
C PHE A 132 18.73 -0.72 15.89
N TYR A 133 19.90 -0.87 15.27
CA TYR A 133 20.38 0.07 14.27
C TYR A 133 19.61 0.02 12.94
N SER A 134 18.97 -1.12 12.61
CA SER A 134 18.19 -1.24 11.38
C SER A 134 16.78 -0.65 11.46
N ILE A 135 16.15 -0.67 12.64
CA ILE A 135 14.76 -0.17 12.81
C ILE A 135 14.65 1.19 13.50
N ARG A 136 15.72 1.66 14.17
CA ARG A 136 15.74 3.02 14.72
C ARG A 136 15.74 4.04 13.58
N SER A 137 15.21 5.22 13.86
CA SER A 137 15.29 6.32 12.90
C SER A 137 16.33 7.36 13.30
N THR A 138 16.96 7.98 12.31
CA THR A 138 17.82 9.14 12.49
C THR A 138 17.61 10.10 11.33
N CYS A 139 17.30 11.36 11.65
CA CYS A 139 17.08 12.41 10.65
C CYS A 139 15.97 12.05 9.66
N SER A 140 14.84 11.57 10.17
CA SER A 140 13.71 11.21 9.32
C SER A 140 13.14 12.42 8.56
N SER A 141 12.36 12.15 7.52
CA SER A 141 11.51 13.12 6.84
C SER A 141 10.05 12.97 7.29
N ILE A 142 9.25 14.04 7.19
CA ILE A 142 7.81 13.92 7.46
C ILE A 142 7.13 13.17 6.30
N ALA A 143 6.21 12.25 6.63
CA ALA A 143 5.38 11.60 5.64
C ALA A 143 4.62 12.66 4.80
N CYS A 144 4.38 12.38 3.53
CA CYS A 144 3.73 13.33 2.62
C CYS A 144 2.47 12.71 2.01
N MET A 145 1.38 13.48 2.02
CA MET A 145 0.14 13.08 1.36
C MET A 145 0.08 13.56 -0.09
N TYR A 146 -0.47 12.74 -0.97
CA TYR A 146 -0.88 13.12 -2.32
C TYR A 146 -2.10 12.28 -2.75
N GLY A 147 -2.81 12.75 -3.78
CA GLY A 147 -3.96 12.04 -4.34
C GLY A 147 -3.66 11.44 -5.72
N GLN A 148 -4.08 10.19 -5.94
CA GLN A 148 -4.07 9.57 -7.26
C GLN A 148 -5.48 9.64 -7.89
N PRO A 149 -5.65 10.25 -9.07
CA PRO A 149 -6.97 10.36 -9.69
C PRO A 149 -7.57 9.02 -10.11
N LYS A 150 -8.81 8.75 -9.69
CA LYS A 150 -9.60 7.59 -10.11
C LYS A 150 -10.39 7.92 -11.38
N ILE A 151 -9.70 7.91 -12.53
CA ILE A 151 -10.28 8.31 -13.83
C ILE A 151 -11.46 7.42 -14.30
N HIS A 152 -11.60 6.23 -13.73
CA HIS A 152 -12.67 5.29 -14.03
C HIS A 152 -13.95 5.53 -13.19
N LYS A 153 -13.94 6.49 -12.25
CA LYS A 153 -15.10 6.87 -11.44
C LYS A 153 -15.58 8.27 -11.82
N ASN A 154 -16.90 8.47 -11.83
CA ASN A 154 -17.51 9.79 -12.11
C ASN A 154 -16.99 10.83 -11.10
N GLY A 155 -16.75 12.06 -11.57
CA GLY A 155 -16.21 13.15 -10.75
C GLY A 155 -14.71 13.05 -10.45
N TYR A 156 -14.04 12.00 -10.93
CA TYR A 156 -12.60 11.76 -10.80
C TYR A 156 -12.09 11.96 -9.35
N PRO A 157 -12.66 11.24 -8.37
CA PRO A 157 -12.24 11.34 -6.97
C PRO A 157 -10.78 10.90 -6.81
N LEU A 158 -10.12 11.40 -5.77
CA LEU A 158 -8.74 11.05 -5.47
C LEU A 158 -8.67 9.83 -4.55
N ARG A 159 -7.71 8.93 -4.80
CA ARG A 159 -7.22 7.97 -3.79
C ARG A 159 -6.15 8.66 -2.95
N PRO A 160 -6.36 8.89 -1.65
CA PRO A 160 -5.35 9.50 -0.80
C PRO A 160 -4.23 8.49 -0.49
N ILE A 161 -2.99 8.91 -0.70
CA ILE A 161 -1.79 8.15 -0.34
C ILE A 161 -0.97 9.00 0.62
N ILE A 162 -0.71 8.45 1.81
CA ILE A 162 0.28 8.99 2.74
C ILE A 162 1.56 8.18 2.55
N SER A 163 2.54 8.74 1.85
CA SER A 163 3.83 8.11 1.65
C SER A 163 4.67 8.22 2.92
N SER A 164 4.98 7.07 3.52
CA SER A 164 5.83 6.97 4.70
C SER A 164 7.30 6.70 4.35
N ILE A 165 7.68 6.65 3.07
CA ILE A 165 9.09 6.42 2.70
C ILE A 165 9.96 7.53 3.30
N GLY A 166 11.01 7.13 4.02
CA GLY A 166 11.91 8.06 4.71
C GLY A 166 11.36 8.66 6.00
N SER A 167 10.15 8.28 6.44
CA SER A 167 9.59 8.69 7.72
C SER A 167 10.09 7.85 8.89
N TYR A 168 9.97 8.38 10.11
CA TYR A 168 10.57 7.78 11.30
C TYR A 168 10.14 6.34 11.55
N ASN A 169 8.87 6.02 11.23
CA ASN A 169 8.24 4.74 11.47
C ASN A 169 8.39 3.75 10.31
N TYR A 170 9.04 4.12 9.19
CA TYR A 170 9.07 3.29 7.98
C TYR A 170 9.78 1.95 8.17
N GLU A 171 11.03 1.97 8.65
CA GLU A 171 11.83 0.74 8.82
C GLU A 171 11.26 -0.16 9.92
N LEU A 172 10.77 0.43 11.02
CA LEU A 172 10.04 -0.31 12.03
C LEU A 172 8.79 -0.98 11.44
N SER A 173 7.98 -0.24 10.67
CA SER A 173 6.79 -0.79 10.01
C SER A 173 7.15 -1.93 9.08
N LYS A 174 8.22 -1.80 8.29
CA LYS A 174 8.70 -2.81 7.35
C LYS A 174 9.16 -4.08 8.07
N TYR A 175 9.90 -3.93 9.17
CA TYR A 175 10.34 -5.04 10.00
C TYR A 175 9.16 -5.80 10.62
N LEU A 176 8.24 -5.08 11.27
CA LEU A 176 7.04 -5.67 11.87
C LEU A 176 6.15 -6.34 10.80
N ALA A 177 6.02 -5.74 9.63
CA ALA A 177 5.29 -6.32 8.50
C ALA A 177 5.91 -7.66 8.05
N GLY A 178 7.25 -7.74 8.00
CA GLY A 178 7.97 -8.99 7.73
C GLY A 178 7.70 -10.06 8.78
N LEU A 179 7.75 -9.69 10.07
CA LEU A 179 7.44 -10.61 11.17
C LEU A 179 6.01 -11.15 11.08
N ILE A 180 5.02 -10.28 10.86
CA ILE A 180 3.62 -10.71 10.77
C ILE A 180 3.44 -11.65 9.57
N LYS A 181 4.00 -11.31 8.40
CA LYS A 181 3.92 -12.16 7.20
C LYS A 181 4.55 -13.54 7.42
N ALA A 182 5.71 -13.61 8.07
CA ALA A 182 6.42 -14.86 8.31
C ALA A 182 5.69 -15.80 9.29
N ASN A 183 4.93 -15.24 10.23
CA ASN A 183 4.23 -16.01 11.27
C ASN A 183 2.73 -16.15 11.02
N ARG A 184 2.24 -15.69 9.86
CA ARG A 184 0.84 -15.80 9.49
C ARG A 184 0.55 -17.23 9.05
N GLU A 185 -0.25 -17.95 9.82
CA GLU A 185 -0.81 -19.24 9.38
C GLU A 185 -1.68 -19.01 8.13
N ASN A 186 -1.53 -19.91 7.14
CA ASN A 186 -2.11 -19.74 5.82
C ASN A 186 -3.63 -19.50 5.89
N LYS A 187 -4.00 -18.31 5.42
CA LYS A 187 -5.17 -17.92 4.62
C LYS A 187 -6.51 -18.56 5.01
N SER A 188 -7.39 -17.71 5.57
CA SER A 188 -8.83 -17.98 5.65
C SER A 188 -9.33 -18.68 4.38
N PHE A 189 -10.29 -19.62 4.51
CA PHE A 189 -10.95 -20.34 3.40
C PHE A 189 -11.39 -19.45 2.24
N SER A 190 -11.58 -18.16 2.51
CA SER A 190 -12.03 -17.15 1.55
C SER A 190 -10.93 -16.39 0.80
N TYR A 191 -9.65 -16.51 1.16
CA TYR A 191 -8.63 -15.63 0.61
C TYR A 191 -8.19 -16.05 -0.81
N ILE A 192 -8.20 -15.10 -1.75
CA ILE A 192 -7.57 -15.25 -3.08
C ILE A 192 -6.23 -14.53 -3.10
N LYS A 193 -5.20 -15.19 -3.65
CA LYS A 193 -3.87 -14.57 -3.83
C LYS A 193 -3.79 -13.60 -5.00
N ASP A 194 -4.35 -13.98 -6.14
CA ASP A 194 -4.27 -13.28 -7.42
C ASP A 194 -5.34 -13.84 -8.37
N SER A 195 -5.42 -13.26 -9.56
CA SER A 195 -6.42 -13.59 -10.56
C SER A 195 -6.27 -15.01 -11.12
N PHE A 196 -5.07 -15.58 -11.09
CA PHE A 196 -4.86 -16.97 -11.50
C PHE A 196 -5.44 -17.94 -10.47
N ASP A 197 -5.25 -17.65 -9.18
CA ASP A 197 -5.88 -18.38 -8.08
C ASP A 197 -7.41 -18.30 -8.13
N LEU A 198 -7.96 -17.11 -8.43
CA LEU A 198 -9.39 -16.94 -8.71
C LEU A 198 -9.87 -17.86 -9.84
N VAL A 199 -9.22 -17.80 -11.01
CA VAL A 199 -9.64 -18.58 -12.19
C VAL A 199 -9.61 -20.08 -11.88
N LYS A 200 -8.61 -20.54 -11.13
CA LYS A 200 -8.52 -21.94 -10.70
C LYS A 200 -9.73 -22.32 -9.84
N GLN A 201 -10.04 -21.54 -8.80
CA GLN A 201 -11.15 -21.84 -7.89
C GLN A 201 -12.52 -21.75 -8.57
N ILE A 202 -12.72 -20.78 -9.47
CA ILE A 202 -13.99 -20.59 -10.17
C ILE A 202 -14.29 -21.73 -11.16
N ARG A 203 -13.27 -22.25 -11.85
CA ARG A 203 -13.43 -23.35 -12.81
C ARG A 203 -13.80 -24.69 -12.17
N GLU A 204 -13.54 -24.86 -10.88
CA GLU A 204 -13.90 -26.06 -10.12
C GLU A 204 -15.41 -26.09 -9.78
N ILE A 205 -16.11 -24.96 -9.90
CA ILE A 205 -17.54 -24.85 -9.59
C ILE A 205 -18.37 -25.37 -10.77
N THR A 206 -19.34 -26.21 -10.44
CA THR A 206 -20.32 -26.79 -11.39
C THR A 206 -21.73 -26.53 -10.90
N ASN A 207 -22.75 -26.85 -11.72
CA ASN A 207 -24.16 -26.67 -11.38
C ASN A 207 -24.55 -25.19 -11.16
N VAL A 208 -24.08 -24.34 -12.05
CA VAL A 208 -24.20 -22.89 -11.96
C VAL A 208 -25.56 -22.35 -12.39
N GLN A 209 -26.42 -23.15 -13.05
CA GLN A 209 -27.66 -22.68 -13.69
C GLN A 209 -28.59 -21.82 -12.82
N GLN A 210 -28.68 -22.11 -11.52
CA GLN A 210 -29.53 -21.35 -10.58
C GLN A 210 -28.73 -20.37 -9.71
N GLN A 211 -27.41 -20.36 -9.84
CA GLN A 211 -26.56 -19.48 -9.07
C GLN A 211 -26.66 -18.04 -9.57
N VAL A 212 -26.38 -17.07 -8.71
CA VAL A 212 -26.28 -15.64 -9.01
C VAL A 212 -24.97 -15.13 -8.44
N MET A 213 -24.19 -14.39 -9.25
CA MET A 213 -22.94 -13.78 -8.83
C MET A 213 -23.16 -12.33 -8.41
N CYS A 214 -22.41 -11.91 -7.39
CA CYS A 214 -22.26 -10.50 -7.05
C CYS A 214 -20.85 -10.24 -6.49
N SER A 215 -20.41 -8.99 -6.59
CA SER A 215 -19.21 -8.51 -5.94
C SER A 215 -19.55 -7.45 -4.90
N PHE A 216 -18.95 -7.59 -3.72
CA PHE A 216 -18.95 -6.53 -2.71
C PHE A 216 -17.62 -5.77 -2.77
N ASP A 217 -17.69 -4.44 -2.71
CA ASP A 217 -16.53 -3.54 -2.54
C ASP A 217 -16.64 -2.83 -1.19
N VAL A 218 -15.51 -2.59 -0.52
CA VAL A 218 -15.47 -1.92 0.77
C VAL A 218 -15.17 -0.43 0.59
N ASP A 219 -16.09 0.41 1.05
CA ASP A 219 -15.95 1.85 0.93
C ASP A 219 -14.75 2.38 1.73
N ALA A 220 -13.75 2.87 0.99
CA ALA A 220 -12.55 3.51 1.52
C ALA A 220 -11.86 2.72 2.65
N LEU A 221 -11.72 1.39 2.47
CA LEU A 221 -11.25 0.44 3.49
C LEU A 221 -10.14 1.01 4.40
N TYR A 222 -9.02 1.41 3.83
CA TYR A 222 -7.85 1.87 4.60
C TYR A 222 -8.14 3.06 5.51
N THR A 223 -8.96 4.02 5.07
CA THR A 223 -9.32 5.18 5.90
C THR A 223 -10.31 4.79 7.01
N ASN A 224 -11.05 3.70 6.83
CA ASN A 224 -12.15 3.32 7.71
C ASN A 224 -11.82 2.18 8.71
N VAL A 225 -10.72 1.46 8.50
CA VAL A 225 -10.23 0.43 9.44
C VAL A 225 -9.85 1.08 10.78
N PRO A 226 -10.49 0.71 11.91
CA PRO A 226 -10.10 1.21 13.22
C PRO A 226 -8.71 0.71 13.59
N VAL A 227 -7.72 1.61 13.67
CA VAL A 227 -6.31 1.21 13.75
C VAL A 227 -6.00 0.43 15.03
N LYS A 228 -6.57 0.85 16.17
CA LYS A 228 -6.38 0.20 17.47
C LYS A 228 -6.95 -1.21 17.49
N GLU A 229 -8.15 -1.39 16.93
CA GLU A 229 -8.77 -2.71 16.85
C GLU A 229 -7.95 -3.62 15.92
N ALA A 230 -7.50 -3.12 14.76
CA ALA A 230 -6.65 -3.88 13.85
C ALA A 230 -5.34 -4.34 14.52
N ILE A 231 -4.71 -3.49 15.33
CA ILE A 231 -3.53 -3.86 16.14
C ILE A 231 -3.88 -5.00 17.10
N ASP A 232 -4.98 -4.88 17.85
CA ASP A 232 -5.39 -5.93 18.80
C ASP A 232 -5.64 -7.27 18.12
N ILE A 233 -6.26 -7.27 16.94
CA ILE A 233 -6.47 -8.47 16.12
C ILE A 233 -5.16 -9.13 15.74
N VAL A 234 -4.17 -8.33 15.31
CA VAL A 234 -2.85 -8.83 14.92
C VAL A 234 -2.13 -9.42 16.12
N VAL A 235 -2.15 -8.72 17.25
CA VAL A 235 -1.52 -9.17 18.50
C VAL A 235 -2.16 -10.46 19.02
N GLU A 236 -3.49 -10.59 18.94
CA GLU A 236 -4.21 -11.83 19.28
C GLU A 236 -3.87 -12.98 18.33
N SER A 237 -3.86 -12.73 17.02
CA SER A 237 -3.55 -13.74 16.02
C SER A 237 -2.11 -14.23 16.16
N MET A 238 -1.17 -13.30 16.35
CA MET A 238 0.22 -13.62 16.57
C MET A 238 0.41 -14.44 17.84
N GLY A 239 -0.36 -14.19 18.91
CA GLY A 239 -0.29 -14.99 20.15
C GLY A 239 -0.87 -16.40 20.08
N LYS A 240 -1.68 -16.70 19.05
CA LYS A 240 -2.29 -18.03 18.86
C LYS A 240 -1.48 -18.96 17.98
N SER A 241 -0.56 -18.42 17.17
CA SER A 241 0.17 -19.26 16.23
C SER A 241 1.05 -20.25 16.97
N LYS A 242 0.99 -21.53 16.58
CA LYS A 242 1.90 -22.56 17.13
C LYS A 242 3.35 -22.33 16.68
N THR A 243 3.55 -21.40 15.74
CA THR A 243 4.81 -21.05 15.08
C THR A 243 5.45 -19.78 15.66
N ILE A 244 5.08 -19.32 16.87
CA ILE A 244 5.76 -18.21 17.55
C ILE A 244 7.12 -18.69 18.07
N LYS A 245 8.07 -18.88 17.17
CA LYS A 245 9.45 -19.25 17.54
C LYS A 245 10.47 -18.15 17.25
N ASN A 246 10.11 -17.12 16.49
CA ASN A 246 11.11 -16.20 15.91
C ASN A 246 10.87 -14.70 16.15
N THR A 247 10.06 -14.30 17.13
CA THR A 247 9.95 -12.87 17.51
C THR A 247 10.60 -12.62 18.87
N PRO A 248 11.48 -11.61 19.00
CA PRO A 248 12.10 -11.29 20.29
C PRO A 248 11.13 -10.63 21.28
N PHE A 249 9.95 -10.22 20.83
CA PHE A 249 9.04 -9.39 21.63
C PHE A 249 7.97 -10.22 22.33
N ASN A 250 7.69 -9.87 23.59
CA ASN A 250 6.46 -10.31 24.24
C ASN A 250 5.23 -9.57 23.68
N LYS A 251 4.02 -10.05 24.01
CA LYS A 251 2.75 -9.49 23.53
C LYS A 251 2.61 -7.98 23.77
N LYS A 252 3.05 -7.48 24.93
CA LYS A 252 2.96 -6.05 25.30
C LYS A 252 3.94 -5.21 24.48
N GLN A 253 5.19 -5.67 24.37
CA GLN A 253 6.22 -5.01 23.57
C GLN A 253 5.81 -4.93 22.10
N PHE A 254 5.32 -6.04 21.54
CA PHE A 254 4.87 -6.11 20.16
C PHE A 254 3.70 -5.16 19.88
N LYS A 255 2.70 -5.12 20.78
CA LYS A 255 1.59 -4.16 20.69
C LYS A 255 2.09 -2.71 20.70
N LYS A 256 2.98 -2.35 21.63
CA LYS A 256 3.53 -0.99 21.73
C LYS A 256 4.32 -0.61 20.47
N LEU A 257 5.10 -1.54 19.89
CA LEU A 257 5.81 -1.30 18.63
C LEU A 257 4.86 -1.04 17.46
N LEU A 258 3.74 -1.79 17.36
CA LEU A 258 2.71 -1.53 16.36
C LEU A 258 2.06 -0.15 16.56
N GLU A 259 1.72 0.22 17.79
CA GLU A 259 1.15 1.53 18.10
C GLU A 259 2.10 2.67 17.73
N LEU A 260 3.39 2.56 18.04
CA LEU A 260 4.41 3.55 17.64
C LEU A 260 4.56 3.65 16.12
N ALA A 261 4.34 2.54 15.41
CA ALA A 261 4.50 2.46 13.97
C ALA A 261 3.30 3.02 13.18
N VAL A 262 2.07 2.92 13.67
CA VAL A 262 0.87 3.26 12.86
C VAL A 262 -0.14 4.21 13.51
N CYS A 263 -0.05 4.50 14.81
CA CYS A 263 -1.00 5.40 15.47
C CYS A 263 -0.50 6.85 15.46
N ASN A 264 -1.42 7.80 15.23
CA ASN A 264 -1.14 9.23 15.27
C ASN A 264 0.05 9.64 14.40
N VAL A 265 0.08 9.15 13.16
CA VAL A 265 1.21 9.36 12.25
C VAL A 265 1.16 10.80 11.71
N PRO A 266 2.18 11.63 11.98
CA PRO A 266 2.25 12.97 11.43
C PRO A 266 2.61 12.93 9.94
N PHE A 267 1.93 13.75 9.16
CA PHE A 267 2.21 13.93 7.74
C PHE A 267 2.01 15.39 7.33
N ARG A 268 2.47 15.73 6.12
CA ARG A 268 2.37 17.06 5.53
C ARG A 268 1.59 17.01 4.22
N PHE A 269 0.76 18.02 4.00
CA PHE A 269 0.11 18.30 2.72
C PHE A 269 0.15 19.81 2.45
N MET A 270 0.61 20.23 1.26
CA MET A 270 0.65 21.65 0.86
C MET A 270 1.23 22.62 1.91
N ASN A 271 2.33 22.23 2.57
CA ASN A 271 2.99 22.94 3.69
C ASN A 271 2.24 22.99 5.03
N GLU A 272 1.04 22.42 5.10
CA GLU A 272 0.27 22.26 6.32
C GLU A 272 0.56 20.90 6.98
N TYR A 273 0.43 20.85 8.31
CA TYR A 273 0.70 19.66 9.11
C TYR A 273 -0.59 19.00 9.58
N TYR A 274 -0.58 17.66 9.56
CA TYR A 274 -1.70 16.85 9.95
C TYR A 274 -1.24 15.60 10.71
N ILE A 275 -2.17 15.00 11.44
CA ILE A 275 -2.03 13.69 12.07
C ILE A 275 -3.11 12.78 11.50
N GLN A 276 -2.73 11.56 11.13
CA GLN A 276 -3.70 10.48 10.93
C GLN A 276 -3.98 9.81 12.29
N CYS A 277 -5.12 10.17 12.89
CA CYS A 277 -5.55 9.72 14.22
C CYS A 277 -6.23 8.35 14.20
N ASP A 278 -6.87 8.00 13.09
CA ASP A 278 -7.48 6.68 12.86
C ASP A 278 -7.41 6.29 11.38
N GLY A 279 -7.78 5.06 11.06
CA GLY A 279 -7.47 4.48 9.75
C GLY A 279 -6.00 4.04 9.67
N VAL A 280 -5.67 3.38 8.56
CA VAL A 280 -4.32 2.94 8.24
C VAL A 280 -3.83 3.64 6.98
N ALA A 281 -2.58 4.12 7.00
CA ALA A 281 -1.97 4.73 5.82
C ALA A 281 -1.71 3.67 4.74
N MET A 282 -2.25 3.86 3.54
CA MET A 282 -1.99 2.97 2.39
C MET A 282 -0.50 2.88 2.03
N GLY A 283 0.26 3.96 2.19
CA GLY A 283 1.69 3.98 1.93
C GLY A 283 2.54 3.38 3.05
N SER A 284 1.94 2.95 4.17
CA SER A 284 2.66 2.24 5.24
C SER A 284 2.87 0.76 4.89
N PRO A 285 4.06 0.19 5.13
CA PRO A 285 4.29 -1.25 5.01
C PRO A 285 3.31 -2.12 5.82
N LEU A 286 2.81 -1.59 6.95
CA LEU A 286 1.83 -2.28 7.81
C LEU A 286 0.39 -2.08 7.35
N GLY A 287 0.08 -1.02 6.58
CA GLY A 287 -1.28 -0.65 6.22
C GLY A 287 -2.08 -1.80 5.60
N PRO A 288 -1.59 -2.42 4.51
CA PRO A 288 -2.28 -3.55 3.88
C PRO A 288 -2.46 -4.76 4.79
N ILE A 289 -1.49 -5.03 5.67
CA ILE A 289 -1.54 -6.17 6.61
C ILE A 289 -2.63 -5.95 7.66
N LEU A 290 -2.67 -4.75 8.25
CA LEU A 290 -3.67 -4.40 9.26
C LEU A 290 -5.08 -4.44 8.67
N ALA A 291 -5.27 -3.87 7.48
CA ALA A 291 -6.55 -3.89 6.78
C ALA A 291 -7.01 -5.33 6.49
N ASP A 292 -6.13 -6.17 5.93
CA ASP A 292 -6.46 -7.55 5.58
C ASP A 292 -6.73 -8.43 6.83
N MET A 293 -5.99 -8.24 7.92
CA MET A 293 -6.23 -8.92 9.19
C MET A 293 -7.57 -8.54 9.81
N PHE A 294 -7.89 -7.24 9.80
CA PHE A 294 -9.18 -6.73 10.26
C PHE A 294 -10.34 -7.30 9.44
N MET A 295 -10.23 -7.26 8.11
CA MET A 295 -11.23 -7.85 7.21
C MET A 295 -11.34 -9.37 7.41
N SER A 296 -10.24 -10.08 7.68
CA SER A 296 -10.25 -11.52 7.98
C SER A 296 -11.08 -11.84 9.22
N LYS A 297 -10.97 -11.02 10.28
CA LYS A 297 -11.79 -11.19 11.49
C LYS A 297 -13.26 -10.92 11.21
N LEU A 298 -13.59 -9.92 10.37
CA LEU A 298 -14.97 -9.68 9.96
C LEU A 298 -15.53 -10.84 9.15
N ALA A 299 -14.76 -11.37 8.19
CA ALA A 299 -15.17 -12.51 7.37
C ALA A 299 -15.47 -13.77 8.22
N ASN A 300 -14.82 -13.97 9.37
CA ASN A 300 -15.16 -15.08 10.28
C ASN A 300 -16.61 -15.00 10.83
N LYS A 301 -17.25 -13.83 10.80
CA LYS A 301 -18.68 -13.68 11.16
C LYS A 301 -19.60 -14.37 10.14
N LEU A 302 -19.13 -14.68 8.93
CA LEU A 302 -19.87 -15.49 7.95
C LEU A 302 -20.24 -16.86 8.46
N ASN A 303 -19.44 -17.44 9.36
CA ASN A 303 -19.74 -18.73 9.97
C ASN A 303 -21.02 -18.71 10.82
N LYS A 304 -21.53 -17.51 11.16
CA LYS A 304 -22.79 -17.34 11.89
C LYS A 304 -24.03 -17.35 10.98
N PHE A 305 -23.86 -17.29 9.66
CA PHE A 305 -24.98 -17.39 8.73
C PHE A 305 -25.41 -18.85 8.60
N SER A 306 -26.61 -19.15 9.10
CA SER A 306 -27.26 -20.45 8.95
C SER A 306 -28.16 -20.53 7.72
N LYS A 307 -28.75 -19.40 7.31
CA LYS A 307 -29.59 -19.23 6.12
C LYS A 307 -28.99 -18.15 5.21
N ASN A 308 -29.24 -18.24 3.90
CA ASN A 308 -28.79 -17.28 2.89
C ASN A 308 -27.25 -17.12 2.84
N LYS A 309 -26.49 -18.10 3.34
CA LYS A 309 -25.03 -18.07 3.29
C LYS A 309 -24.60 -18.22 1.83
N PRO A 310 -23.65 -17.40 1.35
CA PRO A 310 -23.09 -17.60 0.02
C PRO A 310 -22.41 -18.97 -0.08
N GLN A 311 -22.62 -19.64 -1.21
CA GLN A 311 -21.95 -20.91 -1.51
C GLN A 311 -20.44 -20.69 -1.67
N VAL A 312 -20.09 -19.58 -2.30
CA VAL A 312 -18.72 -19.17 -2.53
C VAL A 312 -18.55 -17.76 -1.99
N TRP A 313 -17.52 -17.56 -1.18
CA TRP A 313 -17.09 -16.27 -0.68
C TRP A 313 -15.59 -16.17 -0.87
N LEU A 314 -15.16 -15.38 -1.84
CA LEU A 314 -13.76 -15.22 -2.18
C LEU A 314 -13.38 -13.74 -2.06
N ARG A 315 -12.27 -13.45 -1.38
CA ARG A 315 -11.83 -12.09 -1.09
C ARG A 315 -10.40 -11.84 -1.57
N TYR A 316 -10.23 -10.73 -2.25
CA TYR A 316 -8.95 -10.11 -2.55
C TYR A 316 -8.88 -8.72 -1.89
N VAL A 317 -8.23 -8.63 -0.73
CA VAL A 317 -8.14 -7.38 0.07
C VAL A 317 -9.52 -6.76 0.37
N ASP A 318 -9.92 -5.72 -0.35
CA ASP A 318 -11.20 -4.98 -0.27
C ASP A 318 -12.29 -5.55 -1.19
N ASP A 319 -11.92 -6.17 -2.31
CA ASP A 319 -12.84 -6.75 -3.28
C ASP A 319 -13.28 -8.16 -2.84
N ILE A 320 -14.59 -8.44 -2.84
CA ILE A 320 -15.16 -9.76 -2.47
C ILE A 320 -16.07 -10.25 -3.59
N LEU A 321 -15.82 -11.44 -4.13
CA LEU A 321 -16.71 -12.15 -5.03
C LEU A 321 -17.56 -13.14 -4.23
N CYS A 322 -18.86 -13.14 -4.50
CA CYS A 322 -19.81 -14.07 -3.89
C CYS A 322 -20.70 -14.75 -4.93
N ILE A 323 -21.08 -15.99 -4.63
CA ILE A 323 -22.03 -16.77 -5.42
C ILE A 323 -23.13 -17.28 -4.49
N PHE A 324 -24.37 -17.02 -4.89
CA PHE A 324 -25.59 -17.34 -4.14
C PHE A 324 -26.53 -18.22 -4.96
N ASP A 325 -27.42 -18.95 -4.29
CA ASP A 325 -28.47 -19.76 -4.95
C ASP A 325 -29.65 -18.94 -5.47
N ASN A 326 -29.80 -17.69 -5.01
CA ASN A 326 -30.87 -16.81 -5.43
C ASN A 326 -30.53 -15.36 -5.13
N LYS A 327 -31.18 -14.45 -5.88
CA LYS A 327 -30.97 -13.00 -5.75
C LYS A 327 -31.44 -12.44 -4.40
N GLN A 328 -32.52 -12.97 -3.81
CA GLN A 328 -33.05 -12.46 -2.54
C GLN A 328 -32.08 -12.63 -1.36
N SER A 329 -31.23 -13.66 -1.40
CA SER A 329 -30.21 -13.92 -0.39
C SER A 329 -29.15 -12.82 -0.35
N ILE A 330 -28.89 -12.20 -1.50
CA ILE A 330 -27.86 -11.18 -1.67
C ILE A 330 -28.16 -9.94 -0.83
N ASP A 331 -29.37 -9.39 -0.96
CA ASP A 331 -29.77 -8.16 -0.24
C ASP A 331 -29.79 -8.39 1.28
N ASN A 332 -30.26 -9.56 1.72
CA ASN A 332 -30.26 -9.94 3.13
C ASN A 332 -28.84 -10.04 3.70
N VAL A 333 -27.90 -10.59 2.92
CA VAL A 333 -26.49 -10.65 3.32
C VAL A 333 -25.88 -9.27 3.31
N LEU A 334 -26.12 -8.44 2.28
CA LEU A 334 -25.64 -7.06 2.22
C LEU A 334 -26.06 -6.25 3.44
N GLU A 335 -27.34 -6.32 3.82
CA GLU A 335 -27.85 -5.64 5.01
C GLU A 335 -27.17 -6.16 6.30
N SER A 336 -26.93 -7.47 6.37
CA SER A 336 -26.30 -8.11 7.53
C SER A 336 -24.81 -7.78 7.65
N ILE A 337 -24.06 -7.77 6.55
CA ILE A 337 -22.61 -7.46 6.56
C ILE A 337 -22.35 -5.99 6.84
N ASN A 338 -23.23 -5.09 6.38
CA ASN A 338 -23.16 -3.66 6.72
C ASN A 338 -23.40 -3.40 8.22
N LYS A 339 -24.00 -4.34 8.95
CA LYS A 339 -24.13 -4.29 10.41
C LYS A 339 -22.94 -4.88 11.16
N TRP A 340 -21.96 -5.46 10.47
CA TRP A 340 -20.82 -6.11 11.13
C TRP A 340 -19.93 -5.14 11.88
N HIS A 341 -19.77 -3.91 11.39
CA HIS A 341 -18.93 -2.91 12.02
C HIS A 341 -19.34 -1.49 11.60
N LYS A 342 -19.51 -0.58 12.56
CA LYS A 342 -19.99 0.80 12.34
C LYS A 342 -19.15 1.68 11.40
N ASN A 343 -17.86 1.35 11.24
CA ASN A 343 -16.96 2.12 10.37
C ASN A 343 -16.84 1.51 8.96
N ILE A 344 -17.36 0.30 8.72
CA ILE A 344 -17.20 -0.38 7.43
C ILE A 344 -18.53 -0.45 6.73
N SER A 345 -18.52 -0.08 5.45
CA SER A 345 -19.68 -0.21 4.58
C SER A 345 -19.28 -0.95 3.31
N PHE A 346 -20.19 -1.78 2.84
CA PHE A 346 -20.06 -2.58 1.65
C PHE A 346 -21.06 -2.07 0.61
N THR A 347 -20.57 -1.83 -0.60
CA THR A 347 -21.41 -1.65 -1.79
C THR A 347 -21.52 -2.95 -2.56
N ILE A 348 -22.54 -3.07 -3.41
CA ILE A 348 -22.76 -4.26 -4.23
C ILE A 348 -22.79 -3.92 -5.71
N GLU A 349 -22.18 -4.81 -6.51
CA GLU A 349 -22.44 -4.93 -7.94
C GLU A 349 -22.94 -6.35 -8.22
N THR A 350 -24.12 -6.48 -8.81
CA THR A 350 -24.68 -7.77 -9.23
C THR A 350 -24.32 -8.04 -10.68
N GLU A 351 -24.23 -9.31 -11.07
CA GLU A 351 -24.04 -9.69 -12.46
C GLU A 351 -25.08 -9.07 -13.42
N ILE A 352 -24.66 -8.82 -14.65
CA ILE A 352 -25.48 -8.35 -15.76
C ILE A 352 -25.28 -9.32 -16.91
N ASP A 353 -26.38 -9.78 -17.51
CA ASP A 353 -26.36 -10.74 -18.62
C ASP A 353 -25.52 -12.00 -18.35
N ASN A 354 -25.64 -12.55 -17.13
CA ASN A 354 -24.89 -13.72 -16.65
C ASN A 354 -23.36 -13.49 -16.56
N THR A 355 -22.93 -12.23 -16.54
CA THR A 355 -21.51 -11.87 -16.46
C THR A 355 -21.23 -10.93 -15.29
N ILE A 356 -20.07 -11.11 -14.67
CA ILE A 356 -19.53 -10.17 -13.68
C ILE A 356 -18.03 -10.07 -13.86
N HIS A 357 -17.48 -8.88 -13.62
CA HIS A 357 -16.04 -8.72 -13.59
C HIS A 357 -15.55 -8.75 -12.14
N PHE A 358 -14.42 -9.40 -11.91
CA PHE A 358 -13.75 -9.41 -10.61
C PHE A 358 -12.23 -9.38 -10.85
N LEU A 359 -11.54 -8.44 -10.22
CA LEU A 359 -10.15 -8.10 -10.56
C LEU A 359 -10.02 -7.72 -12.06
N ASP A 360 -9.18 -8.45 -12.80
CA ASP A 360 -8.92 -8.39 -14.25
C ASP A 360 -9.53 -9.58 -15.00
N VAL A 361 -10.54 -10.25 -14.42
CA VAL A 361 -11.21 -11.40 -14.99
C VAL A 361 -12.70 -11.11 -15.20
N LEU A 362 -13.21 -11.40 -16.40
CA LEU A 362 -14.64 -11.46 -16.68
C LEU A 362 -15.10 -12.90 -16.47
N ILE A 363 -15.98 -13.11 -15.50
CA ILE A 363 -16.59 -14.40 -15.18
C ILE A 363 -17.94 -14.47 -15.88
N ILE A 364 -18.15 -15.54 -16.63
CA ILE A 364 -19.34 -15.76 -17.46
C ILE A 364 -20.00 -17.05 -16.98
N ARG A 365 -21.25 -16.96 -16.52
CA ARG A 365 -22.05 -18.15 -16.22
C ARG A 365 -22.54 -18.75 -17.53
N ASN A 366 -21.98 -19.90 -17.92
CA ASN A 366 -22.35 -20.59 -19.15
C ASN A 366 -23.46 -21.60 -18.88
N MET A 367 -24.66 -21.28 -19.36
CA MET A 367 -25.87 -22.11 -19.17
C MET A 367 -25.81 -23.44 -19.94
N ASN A 368 -25.05 -23.51 -21.04
CA ASN A 368 -24.94 -24.69 -21.88
C ASN A 368 -24.00 -25.73 -21.26
N THR A 369 -22.85 -25.29 -20.73
CA THR A 369 -21.86 -26.17 -20.10
C THR A 369 -22.10 -26.37 -18.61
N ASN A 370 -23.01 -25.59 -18.02
CA ASN A 370 -23.33 -25.58 -16.59
C ASN A 370 -22.09 -25.34 -15.70
N LYS A 371 -21.20 -24.46 -16.17
CA LYS A 371 -19.93 -24.06 -15.55
C LYS A 371 -19.68 -22.56 -15.70
N TYR A 372 -18.68 -22.04 -14.99
CA TYR A 372 -18.17 -20.70 -15.22
C TYR A 372 -17.03 -20.70 -16.25
N ASP A 373 -17.18 -19.87 -17.27
CA ASP A 373 -16.10 -19.50 -18.19
C ASP A 373 -15.44 -18.20 -17.73
N THR A 374 -14.20 -17.99 -18.13
CA THR A 374 -13.40 -16.83 -17.71
C THR A 374 -12.69 -16.21 -18.90
N THR A 375 -12.72 -14.89 -19.04
CA THR A 375 -11.94 -14.15 -20.04
C THR A 375 -11.23 -12.96 -19.37
N ILE A 376 -10.35 -12.27 -20.10
CA ILE A 376 -9.64 -11.09 -19.59
C ILE A 376 -10.59 -9.89 -19.57
N TYR A 377 -10.61 -9.17 -18.45
CA TYR A 377 -11.36 -7.92 -18.30
C TYR A 377 -10.43 -6.73 -18.15
N THR A 378 -10.68 -5.66 -18.91
CA THR A 378 -9.97 -4.39 -18.78
C THR A 378 -10.97 -3.28 -18.50
N LYS A 379 -10.74 -2.50 -17.44
CA LYS A 379 -11.59 -1.35 -17.12
C LYS A 379 -11.48 -0.30 -18.22
N THR A 380 -12.61 0.06 -18.81
CA THR A 380 -12.68 1.13 -19.81
C THR A 380 -12.51 2.47 -19.12
N ASN A 381 -11.52 3.26 -19.60
CA ASN A 381 -11.42 4.66 -19.22
C ASN A 381 -12.56 5.42 -19.90
N LYS A 382 -13.36 6.15 -19.12
CA LYS A 382 -14.27 7.16 -19.68
C LYS A 382 -13.41 8.39 -19.97
N TYR A 383 -12.99 8.55 -21.22
CA TYR A 383 -12.30 9.75 -21.68
C TYR A 383 -13.27 10.92 -21.80
#